data_AF-A0A6J1CZS5-F1
#
_entry.id   AF-A0A6J1CZS5-F1
#
_cell.length_a   1.000
_cell.length_b   1.000
_cell.length_c   1.000
_cell.angle_alpha   90.00
_cell.angle_beta   90.00
_cell.angle_gamma   90.00
#
_symmetry.space_group_name_H-M   'P 1'
#
loop_
_entity.id
_entity.type
_entity.pdbx_description
1 polymer ?
#
loop_
_entity_poly.entity_id
_entity_poly.type
_entity_poly.pdbx_seq_one_letter_code
_entity_poly.pdbx_strand_id
1 'polypeptide(L)'
;MAQRSPKFPQWASLILLVFAHLASQIVAEEDGLVANGDFETIPAGGFPSEGMGDAPAAIPSWKSNGTVELVESGQKQGGMILIVPEGRHAVRLGNDAEISQELKLEKGSLYSVTFSAARTCA
;
A
#
# COMPACT_ATOMS: atom_id res chain seq x y z
N MET A 1 62.74 18.46 17.20
CA MET A 1 61.37 19.02 17.07
C MET A 1 60.38 17.95 17.49
N ALA A 2 59.73 18.10 18.64
CA ALA A 2 58.70 17.15 19.07
C ALA A 2 57.37 17.49 18.38
N GLN A 3 56.94 16.64 17.45
CA GLN A 3 55.70 16.81 16.70
C GLN A 3 54.51 16.50 17.64
N ARG A 4 53.83 17.55 18.09
CA ARG A 4 52.66 17.44 18.96
C ARG A 4 51.50 16.91 18.12
N SER A 5 51.12 15.66 18.33
CA SER A 5 49.93 15.06 17.71
C SER A 5 48.69 15.90 18.08
N PRO A 6 47.83 16.28 17.11
CA PRO A 6 46.60 16.99 17.43
C PRO A 6 45.70 16.06 18.26
N LYS A 7 45.45 16.42 19.52
CA LYS A 7 44.46 15.73 20.35
C LYS A 7 43.09 16.17 19.86
N PHE A 8 42.37 15.28 19.19
CA PHE A 8 40.98 15.54 18.85
C PHE A 8 40.19 15.76 20.14
N PRO A 9 39.39 16.84 20.23
CA PRO A 9 38.66 17.13 21.44
C PRO A 9 37.58 16.08 21.68
N GLN A 10 37.52 15.50 22.88
CA GLN A 10 36.51 14.51 23.27
C GLN A 10 35.06 15.03 23.10
N TRP A 11 34.85 16.33 23.25
CA TRP A 11 33.56 16.97 23.01
C TRP A 11 33.14 16.95 21.53
N ALA A 12 34.10 17.00 20.60
CA ALA A 12 33.82 16.89 19.17
C ALA A 12 33.33 15.47 18.82
N SER A 13 33.89 14.43 19.46
CA SER A 13 33.40 13.05 19.28
C SER A 13 32.00 12.85 19.87
N LEU A 14 31.69 13.47 21.02
CA LEU A 14 30.35 13.48 21.61
C LEU A 14 29.34 14.16 20.69
N ILE A 15 29.69 15.33 20.14
CA ILE A 15 28.85 16.03 19.17
C ILE A 15 28.62 15.17 17.93
N LEU A 16 29.66 14.51 17.40
CA LEU A 16 29.55 13.63 16.24
C LEU A 16 28.61 12.44 16.52
N LEU A 17 28.70 11.82 17.71
CA LEU A 17 27.84 10.73 18.13
C LEU A 17 26.38 11.18 18.29
N VAL A 18 26.14 12.36 18.85
CA VAL A 18 24.79 12.95 18.96
C VAL A 18 24.21 13.20 17.58
N PHE A 19 24.96 13.82 16.65
CA PHE A 19 24.50 14.03 15.27
C PHE A 19 24.25 12.70 14.53
N ALA A 20 25.08 11.69 14.73
CA ALA A 20 24.87 10.35 14.14
C ALA A 20 23.60 9.67 14.68
N HIS A 21 23.32 9.80 15.99
CA HIS A 21 22.08 9.30 16.59
C HIS A 21 20.84 10.03 16.09
N LEU A 22 20.89 11.36 15.92
CA LEU A 22 19.78 12.11 15.35
C LEU A 22 19.55 11.77 13.86
N ALA A 23 20.61 11.60 13.08
CA ALA A 23 20.50 11.22 11.66
C ALA A 23 19.89 9.82 11.47
N SER A 24 20.14 8.90 12.40
CA SER A 24 19.61 7.53 12.37
C SER A 24 18.09 7.46 12.61
N GLN A 25 17.48 8.52 13.14
CA GLN A 25 16.03 8.60 13.36
C GLN A 25 15.26 9.03 12.11
N ILE A 26 15.96 9.45 11.04
CA ILE A 26 15.35 9.96 9.80
C ILE A 26 14.96 8.84 8.83
N VAL A 27 15.47 7.61 9.03
CA VAL A 27 15.26 6.51 8.09
C VAL A 27 14.49 5.38 8.77
N ALA A 28 13.16 5.48 8.69
CA ALA A 28 12.23 4.36 8.80
C ALA A 28 10.89 4.80 8.20
N GLU A 29 10.87 5.11 6.91
CA GLU A 29 9.61 5.14 6.15
C GLU A 29 9.32 3.69 5.77
N GLU A 30 8.25 3.11 6.32
CA GLU A 30 7.77 1.80 5.89
C GLU A 30 7.15 1.94 4.50
N ASP A 31 8.00 2.03 3.48
CA ASP A 31 7.59 1.92 2.08
C ASP A 31 6.93 0.55 1.88
N GLY A 32 5.68 0.54 1.42
CA GLY A 32 4.95 -0.70 1.22
C GLY A 32 3.49 -0.51 0.88
N LEU A 33 2.83 -1.64 0.63
CA LEU A 33 1.39 -1.69 0.44
C LEU A 33 0.68 -1.39 1.75
N VAL A 34 -0.44 -0.69 1.67
CA VAL A 34 -1.44 -0.70 2.75
C VAL A 34 -1.94 -2.14 2.96
N ALA A 35 -2.58 -2.43 4.09
CA ALA A 35 -3.05 -3.79 4.35
C ALA A 35 -3.97 -4.28 3.21
N ASN A 36 -3.54 -5.34 2.51
CA ASN A 36 -4.18 -5.88 1.31
C ASN A 36 -4.40 -4.83 0.19
N GLY A 37 -3.44 -3.93 -0.03
CA GLY A 37 -3.51 -2.88 -1.05
C GLY A 37 -3.40 -3.35 -2.50
N ASP A 38 -2.91 -4.58 -2.71
CA ASP A 38 -2.81 -5.28 -3.99
C ASP A 38 -3.97 -6.25 -4.25
N PHE A 39 -4.89 -6.41 -3.28
CA PHE A 39 -6.06 -7.30 -3.35
C PHE A 39 -5.74 -8.80 -3.49
N GLU A 40 -4.50 -9.23 -3.21
CA GLU A 40 -4.10 -10.63 -3.33
C GLU A 40 -4.51 -11.50 -2.12
N THR A 41 -4.93 -10.87 -1.01
CA THR A 41 -5.44 -11.59 0.15
C THR A 41 -6.88 -12.03 -0.09
N ILE A 42 -7.08 -13.35 -0.09
CA ILE A 42 -8.36 -13.98 -0.37
C ILE A 42 -9.30 -13.87 0.86
N PRO A 43 -10.59 -13.55 0.68
CA PRO A 43 -11.59 -13.63 1.74
C PRO A 43 -11.66 -15.04 2.36
N ALA A 44 -12.09 -15.15 3.63
CA ALA A 44 -12.16 -16.42 4.37
C ALA A 44 -13.08 -17.49 3.72
N GLY A 45 -13.93 -17.11 2.76
CA GLY A 45 -14.81 -18.00 1.99
C GLY A 45 -14.35 -18.26 0.55
N GLY A 46 -13.16 -17.81 0.15
CA GLY A 46 -12.73 -17.81 -1.24
C GLY A 46 -13.38 -16.70 -2.08
N PHE A 47 -12.98 -16.61 -3.34
CA PHE A 47 -13.63 -15.71 -4.29
C PHE A 47 -15.02 -16.27 -4.66
N PRO A 48 -16.06 -15.43 -4.72
CA PRO A 48 -17.37 -15.87 -5.21
C PRO A 48 -17.24 -16.40 -6.64
N SER A 49 -17.71 -17.62 -6.89
CA SER A 49 -17.89 -18.09 -8.26
C SER A 49 -18.99 -17.26 -8.94
N GLU A 50 -18.76 -16.86 -10.19
CA GLU A 50 -19.71 -16.08 -11.00
C GLU A 50 -21.15 -16.57 -10.82
N GLY A 51 -22.01 -15.73 -10.20
CA GLY A 51 -23.45 -15.99 -10.12
C GLY A 51 -24.06 -16.13 -8.73
N MET A 52 -23.32 -15.98 -7.62
CA MET A 52 -23.95 -15.93 -6.29
C MET A 52 -24.32 -14.50 -5.90
N GLY A 53 -25.61 -14.22 -5.91
CA GLY A 53 -26.19 -12.91 -5.61
C GLY A 53 -25.94 -12.38 -4.20
N ASP A 54 -25.95 -11.05 -4.14
CA ASP A 54 -26.34 -10.15 -3.05
C ASP A 54 -25.53 -10.05 -1.75
N ALA A 55 -24.40 -10.74 -1.61
CA ALA A 55 -23.43 -10.37 -0.58
C ALA A 55 -22.15 -9.85 -1.25
N PRO A 56 -21.80 -8.55 -1.07
CA PRO A 56 -20.46 -8.08 -1.39
C PRO A 56 -19.48 -8.98 -0.64
N ALA A 57 -18.62 -9.70 -1.37
CA ALA A 57 -17.53 -10.41 -0.73
C ALA A 57 -16.71 -9.37 0.03
N ALA A 58 -16.65 -9.50 1.36
CA ALA A 58 -15.89 -8.56 2.16
C ALA A 58 -14.42 -8.66 1.73
N ILE A 59 -13.90 -7.59 1.13
CA ILE A 59 -12.50 -7.49 0.75
C ILE A 59 -11.69 -7.34 2.05
N PRO A 60 -10.75 -8.25 2.36
CA PRO A 60 -9.99 -8.16 3.60
C PRO A 60 -9.31 -6.79 3.73
N SER A 61 -9.45 -6.15 4.89
CA SER A 61 -8.91 -4.82 5.23
C SER A 61 -9.58 -3.61 4.59
N TRP A 62 -10.60 -3.79 3.74
CA TRP A 62 -11.28 -2.70 3.03
C TRP A 62 -12.76 -2.60 3.42
N LYS A 63 -13.26 -1.36 3.52
CA LYS A 63 -14.70 -1.07 3.54
C LYS A 63 -15.16 -0.83 2.11
N SER A 64 -16.35 -1.30 1.76
CA SER A 64 -16.94 -1.13 0.42
C SER A 64 -18.35 -0.56 0.52
N ASN A 65 -18.72 0.29 -0.44
CA ASN A 65 -20.07 0.81 -0.60
C ASN A 65 -20.42 0.82 -2.10
N GLY A 66 -21.68 0.52 -2.43
CA GLY A 66 -22.12 0.30 -3.81
C GLY A 66 -21.70 -1.06 -4.39
N THR A 67 -21.69 -1.17 -5.72
CA THR A 67 -21.32 -2.39 -6.45
C THR A 67 -19.79 -2.51 -6.55
N VAL A 68 -19.22 -3.39 -5.73
CA VAL A 68 -17.79 -3.72 -5.76
C VAL A 68 -17.63 -5.20 -6.04
N GLU A 69 -16.86 -5.51 -7.08
CA GLU A 69 -16.58 -6.87 -7.50
C GLU A 69 -15.09 -7.15 -7.47
N LEU A 70 -14.72 -8.36 -7.08
CA LEU A 70 -13.34 -8.83 -7.11
C LEU A 70 -13.15 -9.59 -8.42
N VAL A 71 -12.20 -9.13 -9.24
CA VAL A 71 -11.95 -9.65 -10.58
C VAL A 71 -10.57 -10.28 -10.67
N GLU A 72 -10.46 -11.30 -11.51
CA GLU A 72 -9.22 -12.00 -11.77
C GLU A 72 -8.63 -11.63 -13.13
N SER A 73 -7.30 -11.60 -13.21
CA SER A 73 -6.56 -11.38 -14.45
C SER A 73 -6.92 -12.43 -15.48
N GLY A 74 -7.37 -12.00 -16.65
CA GLY A 74 -7.80 -12.91 -17.70
C GLY A 74 -9.26 -13.36 -17.63
N GLN A 75 -10.01 -12.95 -16.60
CA GLN A 75 -11.45 -13.20 -16.51
C GLN A 75 -12.16 -12.63 -17.75
N LYS A 76 -13.12 -13.39 -18.29
CA LYS A 76 -13.87 -12.98 -19.48
C LYS A 76 -15.20 -12.38 -19.06
N GLN A 77 -15.49 -11.19 -19.58
CA GLN A 77 -16.79 -10.56 -19.47
C GLN A 77 -17.37 -10.42 -20.89
N GLY A 78 -18.25 -11.36 -21.26
CA GLY A 78 -18.71 -11.50 -22.64
C GLY A 78 -17.55 -11.84 -23.59
N GLY A 79 -17.30 -10.98 -24.59
CA GLY A 79 -16.20 -11.13 -25.54
C GLY A 79 -14.89 -10.45 -25.13
N MET A 80 -14.86 -9.78 -23.97
CA MET A 80 -13.71 -9.00 -23.51
C MET A 80 -12.97 -9.70 -22.38
N ILE A 81 -11.66 -9.42 -22.28
CA ILE A 81 -10.81 -9.91 -21.19
C ILE A 81 -10.57 -8.74 -20.22
N LEU A 82 -10.78 -9.00 -18.93
CA LEU A 82 -10.46 -8.05 -17.87
C LEU A 82 -8.95 -8.01 -17.64
N ILE A 83 -8.38 -6.81 -17.73
CA ILE A 83 -6.96 -6.56 -17.52
C ILE A 83 -6.78 -6.11 -16.08
N VAL A 84 -6.04 -6.89 -15.31
CA VAL A 84 -5.56 -6.51 -13.98
C VAL A 84 -4.21 -5.82 -14.15
N PRO A 85 -4.04 -4.56 -13.72
CA PRO A 85 -2.80 -3.80 -13.92
C PRO A 85 -1.56 -4.42 -13.24
N GLU A 86 -1.78 -5.06 -12.09
CA GLU A 86 -0.73 -5.61 -11.24
C GLU A 86 -1.26 -6.85 -10.51
N GLY A 87 -0.47 -7.92 -10.44
CA GLY A 87 -0.87 -9.15 -9.75
C GLY A 87 -1.90 -9.99 -10.50
N ARG A 88 -2.69 -10.74 -9.74
CA ARG A 88 -3.75 -11.64 -10.21
C ARG A 88 -5.14 -11.07 -9.95
N HIS A 89 -5.33 -10.27 -8.92
CA HIS A 89 -6.64 -9.78 -8.50
C HIS A 89 -6.70 -8.26 -8.56
N ALA A 90 -7.90 -7.74 -8.82
CA ALA A 90 -8.20 -6.33 -8.67
C ALA A 90 -9.66 -6.14 -8.25
N VAL A 91 -9.98 -4.94 -7.79
CA VAL A 91 -11.36 -4.53 -7.52
C VAL A 91 -11.92 -3.77 -8.72
N ARG A 92 -13.13 -4.13 -9.13
CA ARG A 92 -13.92 -3.42 -10.14
C ARG A 92 -15.04 -2.67 -9.43
N LEU A 93 -15.06 -1.36 -9.63
CA LEU A 93 -16.07 -0.46 -9.07
C LEU A 93 -17.17 -0.20 -10.10
N GLY A 94 -18.43 -0.27 -9.66
CA GLY A 94 -19.56 0.31 -10.38
C GLY A 94 -19.55 1.85 -10.33
N ASN A 95 -20.48 2.47 -11.06
CA ASN A 95 -20.51 3.93 -11.24
C ASN A 95 -20.52 4.74 -9.93
N ASP A 96 -21.26 4.28 -8.93
CA ASP A 96 -21.43 4.95 -7.63
C ASP A 96 -20.82 4.14 -6.49
N ALA A 97 -19.81 3.33 -6.79
CA ALA A 97 -19.15 2.46 -5.82
C ALA A 97 -17.85 3.07 -5.30
N GLU A 98 -17.50 2.75 -4.07
CA GLU A 98 -16.28 3.18 -3.41
C GLU A 98 -15.69 2.06 -2.55
N ILE A 99 -14.36 2.12 -2.37
CA ILE A 99 -13.64 1.38 -1.35
C ILE A 99 -12.85 2.35 -0.49
N SER A 100 -12.71 2.04 0.80
CA SER A 100 -11.99 2.88 1.73
C SER A 100 -11.24 2.09 2.80
N GLN A 101 -10.14 2.68 3.25
CA GLN A 101 -9.34 2.22 4.38
C GLN A 101 -8.92 3.44 5.20
N GLU A 102 -8.91 3.28 6.52
CA GLU A 102 -8.43 4.31 7.44
C GLU A 102 -6.99 3.98 7.84
N LEU A 103 -6.08 4.94 7.67
CA LEU A 103 -4.66 4.81 7.99
C LEU A 103 -4.29 5.73 9.15
N LYS A 104 -3.52 5.20 10.10
CA LYS A 104 -2.93 6.01 11.17
C LYS A 104 -1.65 6.66 10.66
N LEU A 105 -1.63 7.99 10.65
CA LEU A 105 -0.51 8.78 10.15
C LEU A 105 0.18 9.56 11.28
N GLU A 106 1.43 9.92 11.07
CA GLU A 106 2.22 10.79 11.91
C GLU A 106 2.15 12.25 11.45
N LYS A 107 1.98 13.17 12.42
CA LYS A 107 1.89 14.61 12.15
C LYS A 107 3.25 15.18 11.78
N GLY A 108 3.29 15.97 10.70
CA GLY A 108 4.51 16.64 10.24
C GLY A 108 5.28 15.87 9.18
N SER A 109 4.84 14.66 8.84
CA SER A 109 5.40 13.84 7.77
C SER A 109 4.73 14.15 6.42
N LEU A 110 5.45 13.85 5.34
CA LEU A 110 4.93 13.89 3.97
C LEU A 110 4.62 12.46 3.54
N TYR A 111 3.49 12.27 2.85
CA TYR A 111 3.07 10.95 2.35
C TYR A 111 2.77 11.03 0.86
N SER A 112 3.00 9.93 0.16
CA SER A 112 2.57 9.71 -1.21
C SER A 112 1.69 8.46 -1.28
N VAL A 113 0.63 8.52 -2.07
CA VAL A 113 -0.23 7.36 -2.35
C VAL A 113 -0.31 7.18 -3.86
N THR A 114 -0.14 5.94 -4.31
CA THR A 114 -0.16 5.58 -5.74
C THR A 114 -1.18 4.47 -5.96
N PHE A 115 -1.87 4.53 -7.10
CA PHE A 115 -2.86 3.54 -7.50
C PHE A 115 -2.60 3.09 -8.94
N SER A 116 -2.83 1.81 -9.21
CA SER A 116 -2.88 1.24 -10.55
C SER A 116 -4.33 1.00 -10.94
N ALA A 117 -4.77 1.55 -12.09
CA ALA A 117 -6.16 1.44 -12.53
C ALA A 117 -6.23 1.12 -14.04
N ALA A 118 -7.23 0.30 -14.40
CA ALA A 118 -7.58 0.02 -15.79
C ALA A 118 -9.07 0.29 -16.02
N ARG A 119 -9.39 0.79 -17.22
CA ARG A 119 -10.78 1.00 -17.63
C ARG A 119 -11.37 -0.31 -18.17
N THR A 120 -12.50 -0.72 -17.63
CA THR A 120 -13.35 -1.76 -18.23
C THR A 120 -14.42 -1.11 -19.10
N CYS A 121 -14.87 -1.78 -20.16
CA CYS A 121 -15.99 -1.28 -20.96
C CYS A 121 -17.30 -1.39 -20.16
N ALA A 122 -18.04 -0.28 -20.12
CA ALA A 122 -19.41 -0.16 -19.63
C ALA A 122 -20.24 0.52 -20.72
#